data_AF-A0A958WW46-F1
#
_entry.id   AF-A0A958WW46-F1
#
_cell.length_a   1.000
_cell.length_b   1.000
_cell.length_c   1.000
_cell.angle_alpha   90.00
_cell.angle_beta   90.00
_cell.angle_gamma   90.00
#
_symmetry.space_group_name_H-M   'P 1'
#
loop_
_entity.id
_entity.type
_entity.pdbx_description
1 polymer ?
#
loop_
_entity_poly.entity_id
_entity_poly.type
_entity_poly.pdbx_seq_one_letter_code
_entity_poly.pdbx_strand_id
1 'polypeptide(L)'
;MKKTTFMLMLCCLFILKGFAQQVVPVQASLITKRTATWCPNCGTWGWSLFNNLREANQGKAVFFAAHYSGDLANPLATELTTNFGAAYQPVFYFNETNQEALPSNTTSILSSVTEKVGDAFTTAPIANVGFDSTYSGGDMTVNAKVKFFQPASGEYYLGIYLVEDNVTANQSGIGQNANHMRVLRASFSSSTWGELIGNGSFSAGDEFTKTFTMPVDNPSDHSYQLAGVIWLKEGDKYKVVNAWTTDIQGGASSAQEEATALDQFYVAPTVTETAAVVHLQLSRVLDNASLELYDVRGTLVKRIFAGNLGTGVHDFNLDLTNESKGLYLVKFAGEGQTRIEKLVVQ
;
A
#
# COMPACT_ATOMS: atom_id res chain seq x y z
N MET A 1 57.41 -23.01 5.11
CA MET A 1 56.37 -23.69 5.91
C MET A 1 55.64 -22.65 6.76
N LYS A 2 54.32 -22.55 6.54
CA LYS A 2 53.26 -21.92 7.35
C LYS A 2 53.49 -20.49 7.90
N LYS A 3 53.04 -19.51 7.12
CA LYS A 3 52.44 -18.27 7.62
C LYS A 3 50.92 -18.47 7.61
N THR A 4 50.26 -18.38 8.76
CA THR A 4 48.80 -18.26 8.81
C THR A 4 48.47 -17.06 9.67
N THR A 5 48.00 -16.05 8.96
CA THR A 5 47.55 -14.74 9.39
C THR A 5 46.29 -14.87 10.25
N PHE A 6 46.32 -14.18 11.39
CA PHE A 6 45.18 -13.94 12.27
C PHE A 6 44.22 -12.98 11.55
N MET A 7 43.08 -13.48 11.07
CA MET A 7 42.05 -12.67 10.41
C MET A 7 40.91 -12.38 11.38
N LEU A 8 40.78 -11.09 11.66
CA LEU A 8 39.79 -10.43 12.50
C LEU A 8 38.37 -10.69 11.96
N MET A 9 37.59 -11.51 12.64
CA MET A 9 36.15 -11.67 12.38
C MET A 9 35.39 -10.60 13.16
N LEU A 10 35.31 -9.40 12.58
CA LEU A 10 34.37 -8.38 13.04
C LEU A 10 33.06 -8.60 12.27
N CYS A 11 32.14 -9.35 12.87
CA CYS A 11 30.77 -9.50 12.39
C CYS A 11 30.10 -8.12 12.33
N CYS A 12 30.12 -7.48 11.15
CA CYS A 12 29.12 -6.47 10.82
C CYS A 12 27.77 -7.17 10.69
N LEU A 13 26.99 -7.12 11.77
CA LEU A 13 25.55 -7.36 11.74
C LEU A 13 24.92 -6.37 10.74
N PHE A 14 24.74 -6.78 9.49
CA PHE A 14 23.78 -6.14 8.60
C PHE A 14 22.39 -6.61 9.04
N ILE A 15 21.75 -5.79 9.85
CA ILE A 15 20.33 -5.90 10.18
C ILE A 15 19.57 -5.68 8.86
N LEU A 16 19.03 -6.76 8.28
CA LEU A 16 18.01 -6.72 7.25
C LEU A 16 16.78 -6.01 7.82
N LYS A 17 16.73 -4.68 7.69
CA LYS A 17 15.48 -3.94 7.89
C LYS A 17 14.63 -4.21 6.65
N GLY A 18 13.65 -5.10 6.78
CA GLY A 18 12.56 -5.23 5.81
C GLY A 18 12.01 -3.84 5.49
N PHE A 19 12.00 -3.49 4.21
CA PHE A 19 11.53 -2.19 3.75
C PHE A 19 10.01 -2.17 3.82
N ALA A 20 9.45 -1.85 5.00
CA ALA A 20 8.14 -1.22 5.03
C ALA A 20 8.20 0.01 4.09
N GLN A 21 7.18 0.16 3.25
CA GLN A 21 7.08 1.21 2.23
C GLN A 21 7.54 2.57 2.79
N GLN A 22 8.31 3.32 1.99
CA GLN A 22 8.82 4.63 2.39
C GLN A 22 7.66 5.54 2.82
N VAL A 23 7.72 6.08 4.04
CA VAL A 23 6.74 7.04 4.53
C VAL A 23 6.95 8.37 3.80
N VAL A 24 5.96 8.80 3.02
CA VAL A 24 6.06 10.03 2.22
C VAL A 24 5.70 11.26 3.06
N PRO A 25 6.41 12.40 2.92
CA PRO A 25 6.17 13.63 3.67
C PRO A 25 5.01 14.44 3.07
N VAL A 26 3.81 13.85 3.02
CA VAL A 26 2.61 14.46 2.45
C VAL A 26 1.54 14.59 3.51
N GLN A 27 0.88 15.76 3.56
CA GLN A 27 -0.27 16.00 4.44
C GLN A 27 -1.57 15.73 3.66
N ALA A 28 -2.08 14.52 3.77
CA ALA A 28 -3.35 14.12 3.18
C ALA A 28 -4.50 14.26 4.18
N SER A 29 -5.65 14.70 3.67
CA SER A 29 -6.83 14.98 4.49
C SER A 29 -7.76 13.78 4.57
N LEU A 30 -8.59 13.71 5.61
CA LEU A 30 -9.69 12.74 5.71
C LEU A 30 -11.01 13.42 5.35
N ILE A 31 -11.75 12.89 4.38
CA ILE A 31 -13.10 13.34 4.07
C ILE A 31 -14.09 12.24 4.48
N THR A 32 -14.97 12.55 5.42
CA THR A 32 -15.96 11.58 5.93
C THR A 32 -17.37 12.03 5.60
N LYS A 33 -18.16 11.15 4.98
CA LYS A 33 -19.62 11.27 4.89
C LYS A 33 -20.26 10.34 5.92
N ARG A 34 -20.93 10.89 6.93
CA ARG A 34 -21.88 10.11 7.74
C ARG A 34 -23.11 9.83 6.89
N THR A 35 -23.53 8.56 6.77
CA THR A 35 -24.60 8.13 5.85
C THR A 35 -25.42 6.97 6.41
N ALA A 36 -26.52 6.62 5.74
CA ALA A 36 -27.33 5.43 6.01
C ALA A 36 -28.04 4.95 4.74
N THR A 37 -28.23 3.64 4.57
CA THR A 37 -28.85 3.07 3.35
C THR A 37 -30.30 3.51 3.17
N TRP A 38 -31.06 3.69 4.24
CA TRP A 38 -32.46 4.11 4.20
C TRP A 38 -32.66 5.62 3.94
N CYS A 39 -31.61 6.43 4.03
CA CYS A 39 -31.67 7.90 4.01
C CYS A 39 -31.77 8.46 2.57
N PRO A 40 -32.90 9.09 2.17
CA PRO A 40 -33.07 9.59 0.80
C PRO A 40 -32.10 10.72 0.44
N ASN A 41 -31.83 11.63 1.38
CA ASN A 41 -30.87 12.72 1.20
C ASN A 41 -29.43 12.20 1.01
N CYS A 42 -29.12 11.04 1.59
CA CYS A 42 -27.82 10.40 1.49
C CYS A 42 -27.62 9.73 0.12
N GLY A 43 -28.68 9.22 -0.50
CA GLY A 43 -28.66 8.62 -1.84
C GLY A 43 -28.93 9.57 -2.99
N THR A 44 -29.37 10.81 -2.71
CA THR A 44 -29.59 11.85 -3.73
C THR A 44 -28.42 12.83 -3.74
N TRP A 45 -28.60 14.06 -3.25
CA TRP A 45 -27.57 15.10 -3.29
C TRP A 45 -26.30 14.71 -2.51
N GLY A 46 -26.44 14.00 -1.39
CA GLY A 46 -25.31 13.53 -0.60
C GLY A 46 -24.49 12.43 -1.31
N TRP A 47 -25.11 11.69 -2.22
CA TRP A 47 -24.38 10.73 -3.05
C TRP A 47 -23.54 11.45 -4.10
N SER A 48 -24.16 12.37 -4.84
CA SER A 48 -23.51 13.16 -5.87
C SER A 48 -22.35 14.00 -5.30
N LEU A 49 -22.56 14.69 -4.16
CA LEU A 49 -21.50 15.46 -3.52
C LEU A 49 -20.31 14.58 -3.12
N PHE A 50 -20.57 13.41 -2.54
CA PHE A 50 -19.49 12.50 -2.12
C PHE A 50 -18.67 11.98 -3.30
N ASN A 51 -19.34 11.59 -4.40
CA ASN A 51 -18.65 11.16 -5.61
C ASN A 51 -17.81 12.28 -6.23
N ASN A 52 -18.37 13.49 -6.32
CA ASN A 52 -17.65 14.64 -6.87
C ASN A 52 -16.43 15.01 -6.00
N LEU A 53 -16.56 14.96 -4.67
CA LEU A 53 -15.45 15.19 -3.75
C LEU A 53 -14.34 14.14 -3.94
N ARG A 54 -14.71 12.86 -4.08
CA ARG A 54 -13.75 11.78 -4.35
C ARG A 54 -13.02 11.98 -5.67
N GLU A 55 -13.76 12.28 -6.75
CA GLU A 55 -13.19 12.47 -8.09
C GLU A 55 -12.27 13.68 -8.17
N ALA A 56 -12.65 14.82 -7.57
CA ALA A 56 -11.84 16.03 -7.58
C ALA A 56 -10.54 15.92 -6.76
N ASN A 57 -10.47 14.97 -5.82
CA ASN A 57 -9.39 14.86 -4.83
C ASN A 57 -8.71 13.49 -4.82
N GLN A 58 -8.78 12.75 -5.93
CA GLN A 58 -8.10 11.46 -6.07
C GLN A 58 -6.61 11.58 -5.78
N GLY A 59 -6.07 10.64 -5.00
CA GLY A 59 -4.66 10.61 -4.60
C GLY A 59 -4.24 11.68 -3.58
N LYS A 60 -5.16 12.56 -3.14
CA LYS A 60 -4.86 13.66 -2.21
C LYS A 60 -5.58 13.58 -0.86
N ALA A 61 -6.67 12.84 -0.80
CA ALA A 61 -7.45 12.65 0.41
C ALA A 61 -7.88 11.19 0.58
N VAL A 62 -8.07 10.80 1.83
CA VAL A 62 -8.70 9.54 2.24
C VAL A 62 -10.19 9.78 2.41
N PHE A 63 -11.02 8.82 2.04
CA PHE A 63 -12.47 8.96 2.04
C PHE A 63 -13.13 7.86 2.85
N PHE A 64 -14.08 8.22 3.71
CA PHE A 64 -14.96 7.29 4.40
C PHE A 64 -16.43 7.60 4.12
N ALA A 65 -17.17 6.61 3.62
CA ALA A 65 -18.61 6.52 3.77
C ALA A 65 -18.89 5.77 5.09
N ALA A 66 -19.08 6.55 6.15
CA ALA A 66 -19.36 6.05 7.49
C ALA A 66 -20.86 5.80 7.65
N HIS A 67 -21.29 4.56 7.42
CA HIS A 67 -22.66 4.13 7.66
C HIS A 67 -22.91 4.00 9.16
N TYR A 68 -23.56 4.99 9.77
CA TYR A 68 -23.87 4.93 11.21
C TYR A 68 -25.14 4.11 11.50
N SER A 69 -25.98 3.90 10.49
CA SER A 69 -27.19 3.06 10.57
C SER A 69 -27.56 2.51 9.17
N GLY A 70 -28.53 1.60 9.14
CA GLY A 70 -28.92 0.87 7.92
C GLY A 70 -28.07 -0.37 7.68
N ASP A 71 -28.17 -0.92 6.47
CA ASP A 71 -27.71 -2.29 6.17
C ASP A 71 -26.18 -2.46 6.20
N LEU A 72 -25.45 -1.35 6.02
CA LEU A 72 -23.99 -1.31 6.02
C LEU A 72 -23.41 -0.75 7.34
N ALA A 73 -24.23 -0.62 8.38
CA ALA A 73 -23.82 0.01 9.62
C ALA A 73 -22.82 -0.83 10.40
N ASN A 74 -21.91 -0.15 11.10
CA ASN A 74 -21.03 -0.79 12.08
C ASN A 74 -20.72 0.18 13.25
N PRO A 75 -20.30 -0.36 14.41
CA PRO A 75 -19.96 0.46 15.58
C PRO A 75 -18.86 1.48 15.30
N LEU A 76 -17.83 1.11 14.53
CA LEU A 76 -16.72 1.98 14.14
C LEU A 76 -17.21 3.27 13.45
N ALA A 77 -18.06 3.16 12.44
CA ALA A 77 -18.62 4.31 11.73
C ALA A 77 -19.46 5.21 12.66
N THR A 78 -20.15 4.61 13.62
CA THR A 78 -20.95 5.33 14.62
C THR A 78 -20.07 6.09 15.60
N GLU A 79 -19.07 5.43 16.18
CA GLU A 79 -18.12 6.02 17.13
C GLU A 79 -17.30 7.14 16.46
N LEU A 80 -16.77 6.88 15.27
CA LEU A 80 -15.96 7.85 14.51
C LEU A 80 -16.74 9.14 14.24
N THR A 81 -17.98 9.02 13.75
CA THR A 81 -18.77 10.22 13.43
C THR A 81 -19.35 10.89 14.68
N THR A 82 -19.55 10.17 15.77
CA THR A 82 -19.97 10.75 17.08
C THR A 82 -18.84 11.56 17.70
N ASN A 83 -17.59 11.12 17.56
CA ASN A 83 -16.42 11.91 17.93
C ASN A 83 -16.38 13.26 17.19
N PHE A 84 -16.80 13.31 15.93
CA PHE A 84 -16.93 14.55 15.16
C PHE A 84 -18.20 15.36 15.47
N GLY A 85 -19.00 14.94 16.46
CA GLY A 85 -20.21 15.66 16.90
C GLY A 85 -21.41 15.49 15.98
N ALA A 86 -21.46 14.44 15.16
CA ALA A 86 -22.57 14.23 14.24
C ALA A 86 -23.89 13.93 14.97
N ALA A 87 -24.95 14.66 14.61
CA ALA A 87 -26.29 14.49 15.16
C ALA A 87 -27.34 14.03 14.12
N TYR A 88 -27.01 14.08 12.84
CA TYR A 88 -27.90 13.72 11.73
C TYR A 88 -27.10 13.17 10.54
N GLN A 89 -27.78 12.88 9.43
CA GLN A 89 -27.16 12.47 8.18
C GLN A 89 -27.99 12.95 6.96
N PRO A 90 -27.35 13.15 5.79
CA PRO A 90 -25.91 13.09 5.61
C PRO A 90 -25.20 14.29 6.27
N VAL A 91 -23.99 14.06 6.77
CA VAL A 91 -23.08 15.12 7.25
C VAL A 91 -21.71 14.87 6.65
N PHE A 92 -21.05 15.93 6.21
CA PHE A 92 -19.75 15.88 5.57
C PHE A 92 -18.71 16.55 6.44
N TYR A 93 -17.59 15.88 6.62
CA TYR A 93 -16.46 16.38 7.40
C TYR A 93 -15.22 16.48 6.53
N PHE A 94 -14.51 17.60 6.65
CA PHE A 94 -13.11 17.72 6.27
C PHE A 94 -12.30 17.61 7.56
N ASN A 95 -11.50 16.56 7.65
CA ASN A 95 -10.96 16.05 8.91
C ASN A 95 -12.12 15.88 9.92
N GLU A 96 -12.07 16.54 11.08
CA GLU A 96 -13.14 16.55 12.08
C GLU A 96 -14.15 17.71 11.93
N THR A 97 -13.92 18.63 10.98
CA THR A 97 -14.72 19.86 10.85
C THR A 97 -15.94 19.61 9.98
N ASN A 98 -17.15 19.85 10.51
CA ASN A 98 -18.38 19.79 9.73
C ASN A 98 -18.36 20.87 8.63
N GLN A 99 -18.66 20.48 7.39
CA GLN A 99 -18.70 21.39 6.24
C GLN A 99 -20.06 22.05 6.04
N GLU A 100 -21.05 21.76 6.89
CA GLU A 100 -22.40 22.34 6.83
C GLU A 100 -23.05 22.19 5.45
N ALA A 101 -22.83 21.03 4.83
CA ALA A 101 -23.33 20.72 3.51
C ALA A 101 -24.85 20.58 3.51
N LEU A 102 -25.48 21.24 2.54
CA LEU A 102 -26.91 21.28 2.28
C LEU A 102 -27.15 21.05 0.77
N PRO A 103 -28.36 20.61 0.37
CA PRO A 103 -28.68 20.46 -1.05
C PRO A 103 -28.45 21.74 -1.87
N SER A 104 -28.60 22.92 -1.25
CA SER A 104 -28.48 24.22 -1.91
C SER A 104 -27.04 24.72 -2.09
N ASN A 105 -26.04 24.09 -1.45
CA ASN A 105 -24.66 24.58 -1.43
C ASN A 105 -23.62 23.53 -1.86
N THR A 106 -24.02 22.40 -2.43
CA THR A 106 -23.08 21.30 -2.77
C THR A 106 -21.92 21.76 -3.66
N THR A 107 -22.16 22.68 -4.59
CA THR A 107 -21.10 23.24 -5.47
C THR A 107 -20.08 24.07 -4.69
N SER A 108 -20.51 24.92 -3.76
CA SER A 108 -19.57 25.71 -2.96
C SER A 108 -18.81 24.84 -1.97
N ILE A 109 -19.45 23.80 -1.41
CA ILE A 109 -18.77 22.81 -0.56
C ILE A 109 -17.71 22.04 -1.35
N LEU A 110 -18.04 21.57 -2.56
CA LEU A 110 -17.07 20.89 -3.43
C LEU A 110 -15.84 21.76 -3.69
N SER A 111 -16.03 23.02 -4.10
CA SER A 111 -14.93 23.94 -4.35
C SER A 111 -14.10 24.21 -3.10
N SER A 112 -14.75 24.55 -1.98
CA SER A 112 -14.05 24.88 -0.73
C SER A 112 -13.26 23.69 -0.18
N VAL A 113 -13.83 22.48 -0.18
CA VAL A 113 -13.13 21.28 0.31
C VAL A 113 -11.98 20.91 -0.62
N THR A 114 -12.16 21.03 -1.93
CA THR A 114 -11.09 20.73 -2.91
C THR A 114 -9.91 21.68 -2.76
N GLU A 115 -10.17 22.98 -2.52
CA GLU A 115 -9.13 23.96 -2.18
C GLU A 115 -8.40 23.59 -0.89
N LYS A 116 -9.13 23.31 0.20
CA LYS A 116 -8.54 22.90 1.49
C LYS A 116 -7.68 21.65 1.37
N VAL A 117 -8.13 20.64 0.60
CA VAL A 117 -7.34 19.42 0.34
C VAL A 117 -6.07 19.77 -0.45
N GLY A 118 -6.19 20.60 -1.49
CA GLY A 118 -5.06 21.05 -2.29
C GLY A 118 -4.01 21.77 -1.46
N ASP A 119 -4.44 22.72 -0.64
CA ASP A 119 -3.57 23.48 0.26
C ASP A 119 -2.88 22.55 1.25
N ALA A 120 -3.64 21.69 1.95
CA ALA A 120 -3.09 20.73 2.89
C ALA A 120 -2.03 19.85 2.22
N PHE A 121 -2.28 19.33 1.02
CA PHE A 121 -1.36 18.44 0.31
C PHE A 121 0.00 19.08 -0.04
N THR A 122 0.09 20.42 -0.07
CA THR A 122 1.35 21.14 -0.28
C THR A 122 2.12 21.44 1.00
N THR A 123 1.51 21.20 2.17
CA THR A 123 2.15 21.43 3.47
C THR A 123 2.95 20.21 3.93
N ALA A 124 4.03 20.48 4.67
CA ALA A 124 4.76 19.41 5.36
C ALA A 124 3.89 18.85 6.49
N PRO A 125 3.71 17.52 6.59
CA PRO A 125 2.91 16.94 7.66
C PRO A 125 3.66 16.95 8.99
N ILE A 126 2.92 16.90 10.10
CA ILE A 126 3.53 16.63 11.42
C ILE A 126 4.07 15.20 11.45
N ALA A 127 3.22 14.26 11.06
CA ALA A 127 3.55 12.85 10.92
C ALA A 127 2.78 12.25 9.75
N ASN A 128 3.31 11.19 9.16
CA ASN A 128 2.57 10.38 8.20
C ASN A 128 2.82 8.89 8.46
N VAL A 129 2.03 8.04 7.81
CA VAL A 129 2.12 6.58 7.89
C VAL A 129 2.31 6.00 6.49
N GLY A 130 3.16 4.99 6.38
CA GLY A 130 3.23 4.08 5.25
C GLY A 130 2.90 2.67 5.73
N PHE A 131 2.39 1.81 4.86
CA PHE A 131 2.03 0.45 5.22
C PHE A 131 2.34 -0.52 4.09
N ASP A 132 2.69 -1.74 4.49
CA ASP A 132 2.74 -2.92 3.66
C ASP A 132 1.70 -3.91 4.19
N SER A 133 1.05 -4.68 3.33
CA SER A 133 0.02 -5.62 3.75
C SER A 133 0.10 -6.94 3.01
N THR A 134 -0.09 -8.02 3.75
CA THR A 134 -0.15 -9.38 3.22
C THR A 134 -1.47 -10.03 3.59
N TYR A 135 -1.98 -10.89 2.70
CA TYR A 135 -3.17 -11.70 2.96
C TYR A 135 -2.79 -13.18 2.90
N SER A 136 -3.04 -13.91 3.97
CA SER A 136 -2.73 -15.33 4.06
C SER A 136 -3.69 -16.04 5.02
N GLY A 137 -4.21 -17.19 4.59
CA GLY A 137 -5.01 -18.05 5.47
C GLY A 137 -6.32 -17.43 5.98
N GLY A 138 -6.88 -16.42 5.29
CA GLY A 138 -8.07 -15.69 5.72
C GLY A 138 -7.78 -14.45 6.58
N ASP A 139 -6.51 -14.21 6.91
CA ASP A 139 -6.10 -13.04 7.67
C ASP A 139 -5.34 -12.05 6.80
N MET A 140 -5.59 -10.77 7.03
CA MET A 140 -4.75 -9.69 6.52
C MET A 140 -3.86 -9.17 7.63
N THR A 141 -2.55 -9.13 7.36
CA THR A 141 -1.54 -8.54 8.23
C THR A 141 -1.04 -7.24 7.62
N VAL A 142 -1.06 -6.15 8.38
CA VAL A 142 -0.61 -4.82 7.96
C VAL A 142 0.58 -4.42 8.81
N ASN A 143 1.73 -4.21 8.17
CA ASN A 143 2.93 -3.65 8.77
C ASN A 143 2.98 -2.15 8.47
N ALA A 144 2.68 -1.34 9.48
CA ALA A 144 2.67 0.11 9.39
C ALA A 144 3.95 0.72 9.95
N LYS A 145 4.47 1.75 9.28
CA LYS A 145 5.55 2.61 9.74
C LYS A 145 5.03 4.04 9.85
N VAL A 146 5.08 4.62 11.04
CA VAL A 146 4.80 6.03 11.28
C VAL A 146 6.12 6.78 11.32
N LYS A 147 6.15 7.97 10.71
CA LYS A 147 7.28 8.90 10.79
C LYS A 147 6.80 10.29 11.15
N PHE A 148 7.42 10.89 12.16
CA PHE A 148 7.27 12.31 12.46
C PHE A 148 8.25 13.11 11.60
N PHE A 149 7.75 14.10 10.86
CA PHE A 149 8.56 15.00 10.03
C PHE A 149 8.80 16.35 10.71
N GLN A 150 8.04 16.65 11.75
CA GLN A 150 8.15 17.86 12.56
C GLN A 150 8.10 17.50 14.05
N PRO A 151 8.69 18.32 14.93
CA PRO A 151 8.52 18.15 16.36
C PRO A 151 7.05 18.27 16.76
N ALA A 152 6.63 17.45 17.71
CA ALA A 152 5.25 17.39 18.17
C ALA A 152 5.17 17.01 19.65
N SER A 153 4.02 17.23 20.27
CA SER A 153 3.76 16.79 21.65
C SER A 153 2.31 16.37 21.82
N GLY A 154 2.07 15.29 22.55
CA GLY A 154 0.73 14.81 22.86
C GLY A 154 0.63 13.29 22.88
N GLU A 155 -0.59 12.79 22.89
CA GLU A 155 -0.91 11.36 22.88
C GLU A 155 -1.40 10.97 21.47
N TYR A 156 -0.55 10.31 20.70
CA TYR A 156 -0.81 9.97 19.30
C TYR A 156 -1.18 8.50 19.14
N TYR A 157 -2.18 8.23 18.31
CA TYR A 157 -2.64 6.88 17.96
C TYR A 157 -2.58 6.64 16.46
N LEU A 158 -2.41 5.38 16.06
CA LEU A 158 -2.51 4.94 14.69
C LEU A 158 -3.71 4.00 14.53
N GLY A 159 -4.75 4.48 13.84
CA GLY A 159 -5.84 3.64 13.35
C GLY A 159 -5.54 3.15 11.94
N ILE A 160 -5.73 1.84 11.70
CA ILE A 160 -5.71 1.24 10.37
C ILE A 160 -7.10 0.68 10.10
N TYR A 161 -7.67 1.00 8.95
CA TYR A 161 -9.05 0.67 8.59
C TYR A 161 -9.14 -0.04 7.26
N LEU A 162 -10.06 -1.00 7.20
CA LEU A 162 -10.51 -1.60 5.95
C LEU A 162 -11.62 -0.72 5.35
N VAL A 163 -11.38 -0.25 4.14
CA VAL A 163 -12.34 0.51 3.34
C VAL A 163 -12.65 -0.29 2.08
N GLU A 164 -13.88 -0.25 1.61
CA GLU A 164 -14.30 -1.03 0.46
C GLU A 164 -15.07 -0.19 -0.57
N ASP A 165 -14.66 -0.34 -1.82
CA ASP A 165 -15.42 0.11 -2.98
C ASP A 165 -16.27 -1.01 -3.55
N ASN A 166 -17.20 -0.62 -4.42
CA ASN A 166 -18.05 -1.53 -5.17
C ASN A 166 -18.98 -2.43 -4.33
N VAL A 167 -19.39 -1.96 -3.15
CA VAL A 167 -20.31 -2.70 -2.28
C VAL A 167 -21.74 -2.55 -2.81
N THR A 168 -22.32 -3.63 -3.32
CA THR A 168 -23.70 -3.63 -3.81
C THR A 168 -24.68 -3.76 -2.65
N ALA A 169 -25.46 -2.71 -2.39
CA ALA A 169 -26.49 -2.71 -1.35
C ALA A 169 -27.60 -1.71 -1.68
N ASN A 170 -28.70 -1.77 -0.92
CA ASN A 170 -29.77 -0.79 -1.06
C ASN A 170 -29.29 0.63 -0.73
N GLN A 171 -29.78 1.61 -1.47
CA GLN A 171 -29.70 3.02 -1.10
C GLN A 171 -30.99 3.72 -1.50
N SER A 172 -31.71 4.24 -0.51
CA SER A 172 -32.86 5.11 -0.72
C SER A 172 -32.46 6.32 -1.55
N GLY A 173 -33.18 6.58 -2.64
CA GLY A 173 -32.84 7.59 -3.65
C GLY A 173 -32.08 7.04 -4.87
N ILE A 174 -31.62 5.78 -4.85
CA ILE A 174 -30.92 5.13 -5.97
C ILE A 174 -31.57 3.79 -6.33
N GLY A 175 -31.68 2.87 -5.37
CA GLY A 175 -32.28 1.54 -5.57
C GLY A 175 -31.60 0.43 -4.78
N GLN A 176 -32.12 -0.80 -4.92
CA GLN A 176 -31.72 -1.99 -4.15
C GLN A 176 -30.28 -2.45 -4.43
N ASN A 177 -29.74 -2.14 -5.61
CA ASN A 177 -28.42 -2.56 -6.07
C ASN A 177 -27.51 -1.35 -6.30
N ALA A 178 -27.56 -0.35 -5.40
CA ALA A 178 -26.68 0.80 -5.49
C ALA A 178 -25.22 0.37 -5.22
N ASN A 179 -24.30 0.94 -5.99
CA ASN A 179 -22.87 0.63 -5.88
C ASN A 179 -22.19 1.58 -4.88
N HIS A 180 -22.11 1.19 -3.62
CA HIS A 180 -21.50 2.02 -2.56
C HIS A 180 -19.98 2.05 -2.71
N MET A 181 -19.41 3.20 -2.37
CA MET A 181 -17.99 3.49 -2.54
C MET A 181 -17.41 4.00 -1.24
N ARG A 182 -16.16 3.63 -0.96
CA ARG A 182 -15.40 3.99 0.23
C ARG A 182 -16.11 3.63 1.54
N VAL A 183 -16.83 2.51 1.57
CA VAL A 183 -17.54 2.02 2.76
C VAL A 183 -16.53 1.71 3.84
N LEU A 184 -16.64 2.36 5.01
CA LEU A 184 -15.79 2.07 6.16
C LEU A 184 -16.24 0.75 6.80
N ARG A 185 -15.47 -0.32 6.63
CA ARG A 185 -15.87 -1.69 7.00
C ARG A 185 -15.45 -2.07 8.43
N ALA A 186 -14.17 -1.89 8.76
CA ALA A 186 -13.59 -2.40 9.99
C ALA A 186 -12.31 -1.65 10.40
N SER A 187 -11.95 -1.78 11.68
CA SER A 187 -10.66 -1.35 12.24
C SER A 187 -9.80 -2.59 12.44
N PHE A 188 -8.52 -2.51 12.10
CA PHE A 188 -7.54 -3.56 12.36
C PHE A 188 -7.11 -3.63 13.83
N SER A 189 -7.71 -2.82 14.70
CA SER A 189 -7.53 -2.89 16.15
C SER A 189 -8.89 -3.02 16.84
N SER A 190 -8.89 -3.44 18.10
CA SER A 190 -10.10 -3.49 18.93
C SER A 190 -10.68 -2.11 19.26
N SER A 191 -9.90 -1.03 19.06
CA SER A 191 -10.34 0.34 19.23
C SER A 191 -10.68 0.99 17.88
N THR A 192 -11.68 1.88 17.90
CA THR A 192 -11.93 2.79 16.77
C THR A 192 -10.73 3.67 16.47
N TRP A 193 -9.91 4.02 17.46
CA TRP A 193 -8.79 4.96 17.29
C TRP A 193 -7.46 4.30 17.01
N GLY A 194 -7.42 2.97 17.00
CA GLY A 194 -6.19 2.23 16.77
C GLY A 194 -5.34 2.01 18.01
N GLU A 195 -4.04 1.86 17.79
CA GLU A 195 -3.06 1.65 18.85
C GLU A 195 -2.26 2.91 19.18
N LEU A 196 -1.85 3.05 20.45
CA LEU A 196 -0.97 4.13 20.89
C LEU A 196 0.37 4.05 20.14
N ILE A 197 0.75 5.15 19.49
CA ILE A 197 2.10 5.38 18.95
C ILE A 197 3.02 5.80 20.10
N GLY A 198 2.59 6.78 20.89
CA GLY A 198 3.30 7.28 22.06
C GLY A 198 2.58 8.44 22.74
N ASN A 199 3.02 8.78 23.95
CA ASN A 199 2.57 9.94 24.70
C ASN A 199 3.78 10.74 25.20
N GLY A 200 3.86 12.02 24.85
CA GLY A 200 4.96 12.90 25.23
C GLY A 200 5.45 13.72 24.06
N SER A 201 6.76 14.02 24.05
CA SER A 201 7.40 14.81 22.98
C SER A 201 7.99 13.91 21.91
N PHE A 202 7.85 14.34 20.66
CA PHE A 202 8.40 13.70 19.46
C PHE A 202 9.31 14.69 18.74
N SER A 203 10.39 14.16 18.17
CA SER A 203 11.34 14.90 17.34
C SER A 203 11.11 14.60 15.86
N ALA A 204 11.47 15.55 14.99
CA ALA A 204 11.51 15.30 13.56
C ALA A 204 12.50 14.17 13.25
N GLY A 205 12.03 13.15 12.52
CA GLY A 205 12.78 11.95 12.20
C GLY A 205 12.42 10.74 13.06
N ASP A 206 11.64 10.89 14.14
CA ASP A 206 11.20 9.76 14.95
C ASP A 206 10.34 8.79 14.10
N GLU A 207 10.64 7.49 14.21
CA GLU A 207 9.96 6.42 13.47
C GLU A 207 9.44 5.35 14.43
N PHE A 208 8.23 4.86 14.14
CA PHE A 208 7.57 3.81 14.91
C PHE A 208 7.04 2.75 13.96
N THR A 209 7.06 1.48 14.38
CA THR A 209 6.49 0.37 13.61
C THR A 209 5.41 -0.33 14.41
N LYS A 210 4.33 -0.73 13.73
CA LYS A 210 3.18 -1.42 14.27
C LYS A 210 2.75 -2.52 13.32
N THR A 211 2.34 -3.65 13.85
CA THR A 211 1.79 -4.75 13.06
C THR A 211 0.39 -5.02 13.55
N PHE A 212 -0.56 -5.03 12.62
CA PHE A 212 -1.96 -5.34 12.89
C PHE A 212 -2.37 -6.56 12.09
N THR A 213 -3.24 -7.39 12.66
CA THR A 213 -3.77 -8.57 11.97
C THR A 213 -5.26 -8.69 12.25
N MET A 214 -6.04 -8.95 11.21
CA MET A 214 -7.48 -9.15 11.31
C MET A 214 -7.95 -10.13 10.23
N PRO A 215 -8.94 -10.99 10.52
CA PRO A 215 -9.60 -11.79 9.50
C PRO A 215 -10.32 -10.89 8.50
N VAL A 216 -10.15 -11.17 7.22
CA VAL A 216 -10.86 -10.49 6.11
C VAL A 216 -11.28 -11.50 5.06
N ASP A 217 -12.35 -11.18 4.31
CA ASP A 217 -12.67 -11.97 3.13
C ASP A 217 -11.55 -11.83 2.09
N ASN A 218 -11.51 -12.76 1.13
CA ASN A 218 -10.45 -12.78 0.10
C ASN A 218 -10.39 -11.45 -0.66
N PRO A 219 -9.29 -10.68 -0.59
CA PRO A 219 -9.20 -9.38 -1.26
C PRO A 219 -9.30 -9.45 -2.79
N SER A 220 -9.13 -10.63 -3.39
CA SER A 220 -9.35 -10.81 -4.84
C SER A 220 -10.83 -10.70 -5.24
N ASP A 221 -11.75 -10.93 -4.30
CA ASP A 221 -13.20 -10.90 -4.53
C ASP A 221 -13.82 -9.55 -4.13
N HIS A 222 -13.02 -8.64 -3.60
CA HIS A 222 -13.46 -7.36 -3.02
C HIS A 222 -12.58 -6.20 -3.51
N SER A 223 -13.13 -4.98 -3.58
CA SER A 223 -12.35 -3.78 -3.90
C SER A 223 -11.87 -3.12 -2.61
N TYR A 224 -10.97 -3.79 -1.88
CA TYR A 224 -10.47 -3.30 -0.61
C TYR A 224 -9.36 -2.27 -0.73
N GLN A 225 -9.33 -1.38 0.26
CA GLN A 225 -8.33 -0.36 0.45
C GLN A 225 -7.96 -0.29 1.94
N LEU A 226 -6.68 -0.08 2.23
CA LEU A 226 -6.20 0.23 3.57
C LEU A 226 -6.12 1.74 3.75
N ALA A 227 -6.76 2.23 4.79
CA ALA A 227 -6.65 3.62 5.23
C ALA A 227 -5.98 3.69 6.60
N GLY A 228 -4.87 4.40 6.70
CA GLY A 228 -4.26 4.77 7.97
C GLY A 228 -4.65 6.19 8.36
N VAL A 229 -5.00 6.38 9.63
CA VAL A 229 -5.22 7.72 10.20
C VAL A 229 -4.41 7.85 11.48
N ILE A 230 -3.60 8.90 11.56
CA ILE A 230 -2.91 9.29 12.78
C ILE A 230 -3.84 10.23 13.54
N TRP A 231 -4.14 9.87 14.77
CA TRP A 231 -5.01 10.64 15.65
C TRP A 231 -4.19 11.31 16.75
N LEU A 232 -4.53 12.55 17.08
CA LEU A 232 -4.12 13.21 18.32
C LEU A 232 -5.29 13.15 19.29
N LYS A 233 -5.07 12.57 20.46
CA LYS A 233 -6.07 12.56 21.53
C LYS A 233 -5.97 13.83 22.36
N GLU A 234 -7.09 14.51 22.52
CA GLU A 234 -7.25 15.68 23.38
C GLU A 234 -8.49 15.51 24.26
N GLY A 235 -8.27 15.21 25.54
CA GLY A 235 -9.35 14.79 26.43
C GLY A 235 -10.04 13.54 25.91
N ASP A 236 -11.34 13.63 25.68
CA ASP A 236 -12.17 12.53 25.16
C ASP A 236 -12.34 12.56 23.64
N LYS A 237 -11.65 13.46 22.94
CA LYS A 237 -11.75 13.64 21.48
C LYS A 237 -10.47 13.18 20.77
N TYR A 238 -10.66 12.64 19.58
CA TYR A 238 -9.59 12.25 18.67
C TYR A 238 -9.62 13.14 17.42
N LYS A 239 -8.56 13.91 17.18
CA LYS A 239 -8.42 14.81 16.04
C LYS A 239 -7.58 14.19 14.95
N VAL A 240 -7.90 14.45 13.68
CA VAL A 240 -7.13 13.93 12.55
C VAL A 240 -5.82 14.73 12.44
N VAL A 241 -4.69 14.05 12.55
CA VAL A 241 -3.37 14.65 12.33
C VAL A 241 -2.98 14.53 10.86
N ASN A 242 -3.10 13.33 10.32
CA ASN A 242 -2.86 13.04 8.90
C ASN A 242 -3.53 11.72 8.55
N ALA A 243 -3.82 11.51 7.28
CA ALA A 243 -4.37 10.26 6.76
C ALA A 243 -3.59 9.81 5.53
N TRP A 244 -3.49 8.50 5.32
CA TRP A 244 -2.88 7.92 4.14
C TRP A 244 -3.66 6.70 3.68
N THR A 245 -3.59 6.38 2.40
CA THR A 245 -4.31 5.23 1.84
C THR A 245 -3.49 4.49 0.80
N THR A 246 -3.68 3.18 0.70
CA THR A 246 -3.16 2.34 -0.40
C THR A 246 -4.21 1.32 -0.76
N ASP A 247 -4.31 1.03 -2.06
CA ASP A 247 -5.16 -0.05 -2.53
C ASP A 247 -4.54 -1.38 -2.14
N ILE A 248 -5.37 -2.33 -1.70
CA ILE A 248 -4.95 -3.71 -1.50
C ILE A 248 -4.99 -4.34 -2.88
N GLN A 249 -3.81 -4.70 -3.41
CA GLN A 249 -3.76 -5.40 -4.69
C GLN A 249 -4.40 -6.78 -4.50
N GLY A 250 -5.59 -6.97 -5.08
CA GLY A 250 -6.29 -8.24 -5.16
C GLY A 250 -5.49 -9.20 -6.04
N GLY A 251 -4.70 -10.03 -5.40
CA GLY A 251 -3.93 -11.07 -6.05
C GLY A 251 -3.24 -11.82 -4.94
N ALA A 252 -3.42 -13.14 -4.91
CA ALA A 252 -2.79 -14.01 -3.95
C ALA A 252 -1.34 -13.56 -3.71
N SER A 253 -1.03 -13.10 -2.50
CA SER A 253 0.28 -13.41 -1.93
C SER A 253 0.26 -14.89 -1.57
N SER A 254 0.10 -15.76 -2.59
CA SER A 254 0.64 -17.11 -2.59
C SER A 254 2.14 -16.99 -2.79
N ALA A 255 2.72 -16.35 -1.80
CA ALA A 255 4.09 -16.37 -1.40
C ALA A 255 3.97 -15.55 -0.09
N GLN A 256 3.98 -16.16 1.10
CA GLN A 256 5.26 -16.29 1.78
C GLN A 256 6.36 -15.74 0.87
N GLU A 257 7.13 -14.73 1.24
CA GLU A 257 8.50 -14.76 0.72
C GLU A 257 9.12 -16.08 1.25
N GLU A 258 8.73 -17.25 0.71
CA GLU A 258 9.67 -18.11 0.05
C GLU A 258 10.59 -17.16 -0.70
N ALA A 259 11.70 -16.84 -0.04
CA ALA A 259 12.84 -16.20 -0.65
C ALA A 259 12.88 -16.69 -2.09
N THR A 260 12.78 -15.75 -3.04
CA THR A 260 12.84 -16.13 -4.44
C THR A 260 14.09 -16.97 -4.59
N ALA A 261 13.99 -18.15 -5.19
CA ALA A 261 15.14 -19.03 -5.30
C ALA A 261 16.36 -18.31 -5.87
N LEU A 262 16.10 -17.29 -6.67
CA LEU A 262 17.05 -16.39 -7.28
C LEU A 262 17.25 -15.11 -6.44
N ASP A 263 18.40 -15.02 -5.77
CA ASP A 263 18.82 -13.86 -5.00
C ASP A 263 19.48 -12.79 -5.90
N GLN A 264 20.23 -13.22 -6.92
CA GLN A 264 20.88 -12.32 -7.89
C GLN A 264 20.81 -12.89 -9.29
N PHE A 265 20.55 -12.03 -10.27
CA PHE A 265 20.62 -12.35 -11.69
C PHE A 265 21.11 -11.12 -12.44
N TYR A 266 22.24 -11.26 -13.14
CA TYR A 266 22.76 -10.20 -14.01
C TYR A 266 23.62 -10.78 -15.12
N VAL A 267 23.84 -9.97 -16.16
CA VAL A 267 24.72 -10.32 -17.29
C VAL A 267 25.86 -9.32 -17.35
N ALA A 268 27.10 -9.81 -17.33
CA ALA A 268 28.30 -8.99 -17.32
C ALA A 268 29.30 -9.40 -18.42
N PRO A 269 29.82 -8.47 -19.23
CA PRO A 269 29.35 -7.08 -19.35
C PRO A 269 28.00 -7.00 -20.09
N THR A 270 27.22 -5.96 -19.80
CA THR A 270 25.91 -5.70 -20.45
C THR A 270 26.07 -5.24 -21.91
N VAL A 271 27.26 -4.77 -22.28
CA VAL A 271 27.65 -4.41 -23.65
C VAL A 271 28.91 -5.18 -23.99
N THR A 272 28.90 -5.95 -25.08
CA THR A 272 30.00 -6.83 -25.48
C THR A 272 30.07 -7.02 -26.99
N GLU A 273 31.18 -7.55 -27.48
CA GLU A 273 31.35 -7.94 -28.89
C GLU A 273 31.23 -9.46 -29.07
N THR A 274 31.82 -10.26 -28.17
CA THR A 274 32.01 -11.71 -28.40
C THR A 274 31.57 -12.60 -27.26
N ALA A 275 31.52 -12.11 -26.02
CA ALA A 275 31.16 -12.94 -24.87
C ALA A 275 30.59 -12.16 -23.69
N ALA A 276 29.70 -12.79 -22.94
CA ALA A 276 29.24 -12.33 -21.64
C ALA A 276 29.18 -13.50 -20.65
N VAL A 277 29.03 -13.19 -19.37
CA VAL A 277 28.76 -14.17 -18.31
C VAL A 277 27.39 -13.86 -17.74
N VAL A 278 26.55 -14.88 -17.64
CA VAL A 278 25.28 -14.81 -16.93
C VAL A 278 25.49 -15.33 -15.51
N HIS A 279 25.33 -14.45 -14.54
CA HIS A 279 25.48 -14.75 -13.12
C HIS A 279 24.12 -15.02 -12.48
N LEU A 280 24.03 -16.10 -11.71
CA LEU A 280 22.88 -16.48 -10.91
C LEU A 280 23.35 -16.79 -9.49
N GLN A 281 22.72 -16.19 -8.47
CA GLN A 281 22.87 -16.60 -7.08
C GLN A 281 21.56 -17.24 -6.63
N LEU A 282 21.61 -18.51 -6.21
CA LEU A 282 20.43 -19.24 -5.77
C LEU A 282 20.43 -19.53 -4.26
N SER A 283 19.32 -19.23 -3.58
CA SER A 283 19.10 -19.55 -2.16
C SER A 283 18.47 -20.93 -1.93
N ARG A 284 17.93 -21.57 -2.98
CA ARG A 284 17.40 -22.95 -2.95
C ARG A 284 17.67 -23.70 -4.26
N VAL A 285 17.49 -25.02 -4.22
CA VAL A 285 17.57 -25.87 -5.41
C VAL A 285 16.36 -25.58 -6.31
N LEU A 286 16.58 -25.52 -7.62
CA LEU A 286 15.54 -25.39 -8.62
C LEU A 286 15.52 -26.63 -9.51
N ASP A 287 14.38 -27.33 -9.52
CA ASP A 287 14.11 -28.37 -10.49
C ASP A 287 13.58 -27.74 -11.78
N ASN A 288 14.17 -28.10 -12.93
CA ASN A 288 13.76 -27.62 -14.26
C ASN A 288 13.85 -26.09 -14.47
N ALA A 289 15.01 -25.50 -14.21
CA ALA A 289 15.34 -24.13 -14.59
C ALA A 289 15.77 -24.03 -16.07
N SER A 290 15.53 -22.90 -16.71
CA SER A 290 16.04 -22.58 -18.03
C SER A 290 16.69 -21.19 -18.08
N LEU A 291 17.73 -21.09 -18.91
CA LEU A 291 18.38 -19.83 -19.25
C LEU A 291 18.46 -19.73 -20.77
N GLU A 292 17.86 -18.69 -21.33
CA GLU A 292 17.60 -18.57 -22.76
C GLU A 292 17.88 -17.13 -23.24
N LEU A 293 18.47 -17.01 -24.44
CA LEU A 293 18.74 -15.75 -25.12
C LEU A 293 17.70 -15.53 -26.20
N TYR A 294 17.10 -14.34 -26.23
CA TYR A 294 16.10 -13.93 -27.20
C TYR A 294 16.51 -12.66 -27.94
N ASP A 295 16.06 -12.52 -29.19
CA ASP A 295 16.12 -11.24 -29.91
C ASP A 295 14.98 -10.29 -29.49
N VAL A 296 15.03 -9.03 -29.91
CA VAL A 296 13.98 -8.03 -29.59
C VAL A 296 12.60 -8.35 -30.14
N ARG A 297 12.47 -9.32 -31.06
CA ARG A 297 11.19 -9.79 -31.61
C ARG A 297 10.62 -10.96 -30.80
N GLY A 298 11.32 -11.39 -29.74
CA GLY A 298 10.95 -12.53 -28.92
C GLY A 298 11.30 -13.88 -29.54
N THR A 299 12.15 -13.91 -30.56
CA THR A 299 12.63 -15.15 -31.16
C THR A 299 13.72 -15.74 -30.29
N LEU A 300 13.62 -17.04 -29.95
CA LEU A 300 14.67 -17.75 -29.22
C LEU A 300 15.91 -17.86 -30.11
N VAL A 301 17.01 -17.26 -29.66
CA VAL A 301 18.31 -17.26 -30.35
C VAL A 301 19.14 -18.44 -29.88
N LYS A 302 19.25 -18.62 -28.55
CA LYS A 302 20.10 -19.66 -27.96
C LYS A 302 19.55 -20.13 -26.62
N ARG A 303 19.57 -21.43 -26.38
CA ARG A 303 19.37 -21.99 -25.04
C ARG A 303 20.71 -22.15 -24.35
N ILE A 304 20.93 -21.40 -23.28
CA ILE A 304 22.18 -21.35 -22.51
C ILE A 304 22.22 -22.50 -21.50
N PHE A 305 21.09 -22.76 -20.83
CA PHE A 305 20.95 -23.84 -19.87
C PHE A 305 19.50 -24.36 -19.83
N ALA A 306 19.34 -25.65 -19.53
CA ALA A 306 18.07 -26.24 -19.11
C ALA A 306 18.34 -27.46 -18.21
N GLY A 307 17.73 -27.50 -17.04
CA GLY A 307 17.92 -28.58 -16.08
C GLY A 307 17.84 -28.12 -14.63
N ASN A 308 18.39 -28.92 -13.72
CA ASN A 308 18.33 -28.63 -12.29
C ASN A 308 19.52 -27.77 -11.86
N LEU A 309 19.27 -26.77 -11.02
CA LEU A 309 20.30 -25.91 -10.42
C LEU A 309 20.32 -26.08 -8.90
N GLY A 310 21.50 -26.31 -8.33
CA GLY A 310 21.68 -26.33 -6.88
C GLY A 310 21.68 -24.94 -6.25
N THR A 311 21.74 -24.86 -4.93
CA THR A 311 22.00 -23.60 -4.20
C THR A 311 23.38 -23.03 -4.50
N GLY A 312 23.54 -21.71 -4.45
CA GLY A 312 24.82 -21.00 -4.55
C GLY A 312 24.99 -20.23 -5.86
N VAL A 313 26.23 -19.83 -6.14
CA VAL A 313 26.62 -19.10 -7.35
C VAL A 313 26.70 -20.05 -8.55
N HIS A 314 26.10 -19.65 -9.67
CA HIS A 314 26.28 -20.27 -10.97
C HIS A 314 26.63 -19.22 -12.02
N ASP A 315 27.71 -19.46 -12.75
CA ASP A 315 28.15 -18.61 -13.86
C ASP A 315 28.06 -19.38 -15.17
N PHE A 316 27.32 -18.83 -16.14
CA PHE A 316 27.17 -19.40 -17.48
C PHE A 316 27.87 -18.52 -18.50
N ASN A 317 28.88 -19.08 -19.16
CA ASN A 317 29.56 -18.40 -20.27
C ASN A 317 28.63 -18.35 -21.49
N LEU A 318 28.40 -17.13 -21.98
CA LEU A 318 27.59 -16.85 -23.14
C LEU A 318 28.49 -16.39 -24.28
N ASP A 319 28.79 -17.31 -25.20
CA ASP A 319 29.48 -17.01 -26.47
C ASP A 319 28.49 -16.40 -27.47
N LEU A 320 28.87 -15.23 -27.99
CA LEU A 320 28.12 -14.35 -28.88
C LEU A 320 28.87 -14.08 -30.19
N THR A 321 29.98 -14.79 -30.45
CA THR A 321 30.87 -14.54 -31.61
C THR A 321 30.14 -14.58 -32.96
N ASN A 322 29.05 -15.35 -33.06
CA ASN A 322 28.25 -15.50 -34.28
C ASN A 322 26.93 -14.71 -34.25
N GLU A 323 26.70 -13.91 -33.21
CA GLU A 323 25.47 -13.15 -33.04
C GLU A 323 25.57 -11.79 -33.75
N SER A 324 24.47 -11.37 -34.35
CA SER A 324 24.41 -10.07 -35.02
C SER A 324 24.47 -8.93 -34.01
N LYS A 325 25.02 -7.78 -34.41
CA LYS A 325 25.00 -6.57 -33.59
C LYS A 325 23.55 -6.17 -33.30
N GLY A 326 23.22 -5.93 -32.04
CA GLY A 326 21.86 -5.63 -31.62
C GLY A 326 21.59 -5.80 -30.13
N LEU A 327 20.35 -5.52 -29.74
CA LEU A 327 19.84 -5.76 -28.39
C LEU A 327 19.30 -7.18 -28.29
N TYR A 328 19.62 -7.85 -27.19
CA TYR A 328 19.15 -9.17 -26.82
C TYR A 328 18.60 -9.17 -25.40
N LEU A 329 17.77 -10.16 -25.11
CA LEU A 329 17.16 -10.40 -23.81
C LEU A 329 17.61 -11.76 -23.28
N VAL A 330 18.26 -11.78 -22.13
CA VAL A 330 18.62 -13.01 -21.42
C VAL A 330 17.52 -13.29 -20.41
N LYS A 331 16.78 -14.38 -20.61
CA LYS A 331 15.66 -14.79 -19.79
C LYS A 331 16.06 -15.99 -18.93
N PHE A 332 15.87 -15.85 -17.63
CA PHE A 332 15.89 -16.94 -16.68
C PHE A 332 14.46 -17.35 -16.31
N ALA A 333 14.18 -18.64 -16.21
CA ALA A 333 12.91 -19.16 -15.70
C ALA A 333 13.11 -20.40 -14.82
N GLY A 334 12.38 -20.51 -13.71
CA GLY A 334 12.43 -21.67 -12.79
C GLY A 334 11.38 -21.53 -11.68
N GLU A 335 10.72 -22.63 -11.29
CA GLU A 335 9.67 -22.67 -10.24
C GLU A 335 8.61 -21.54 -10.35
N GLY A 336 8.10 -21.27 -11.56
CA GLY A 336 7.11 -20.21 -11.79
C GLY A 336 7.66 -18.78 -11.76
N GLN A 337 8.97 -18.62 -11.53
CA GLN A 337 9.66 -17.33 -11.60
C GLN A 337 10.18 -17.08 -13.01
N THR A 338 10.19 -15.81 -13.42
CA THR A 338 10.85 -15.35 -14.65
C THR A 338 11.58 -14.04 -14.37
N ARG A 339 12.82 -13.93 -14.86
CA ARG A 339 13.62 -12.70 -14.85
C ARG A 339 14.24 -12.48 -16.22
N ILE A 340 14.40 -11.22 -16.61
CA ILE A 340 14.93 -10.84 -17.93
C ILE A 340 15.96 -9.74 -17.75
N GLU A 341 17.15 -9.95 -18.27
CA GLU A 341 18.24 -8.98 -18.33
C GLU A 341 18.54 -8.58 -19.77
N LYS A 342 19.02 -7.35 -19.95
CA LYS A 342 19.39 -6.83 -21.27
C LYS A 342 20.84 -7.13 -21.58
N LEU A 343 21.14 -7.39 -22.85
CA LEU A 343 22.49 -7.57 -23.36
C LEU A 343 22.61 -6.90 -24.72
N VAL A 344 23.66 -6.12 -24.95
CA VAL A 344 23.91 -5.43 -26.22
C VAL A 344 25.16 -6.03 -26.86
N VAL A 345 25.02 -6.55 -28.08
CA VAL A 345 26.12 -7.02 -28.93
C VAL A 345 26.50 -5.89 -29.90
N GLN A 346 27.76 -5.46 -29.90
CA GLN A 346 28.24 -4.31 -30.68
C GLN A 346 29.28 -4.61 -31.75
#